data_AF-A0A7Z0KLS4-F1
#
_entry.id   AF-A0A7Z0KLS4-F1
#
_cell.length_a   1.000
_cell.length_b   1.000
_cell.length_c   1.000
_cell.angle_alpha   90.00
_cell.angle_beta   90.00
_cell.angle_gamma   90.00
#
_symmetry.space_group_name_H-M   'P 1'
#
loop_
_entity.id
_entity.type
_entity.pdbx_description
1 polymer ?
#
loop_
_entity_poly.entity_id
_entity_poly.type
_entity_poly.pdbx_seq_one_letter_code
_entity_poly.pdbx_strand_id
1 'polypeptide(L)' 'MSYQLTDNLIIKNLIGLSRHQCVQTLLSQGVGSIEFGHWLAIPSQRLLLVFRHQQCVAIDEYQLAA' A
#
# COMPACT_ATOMS: atom_id res chain seq x y z
N MET A 1 -18.27 -9.17 -8.79
CA MET A 1 -18.18 -9.21 -7.31
C MET A 1 -17.24 -8.09 -6.90
N SER A 2 -17.80 -6.98 -6.42
CA SER A 2 -17.07 -5.80 -5.97
C SER A 2 -16.44 -6.10 -4.61
N TYR A 3 -15.15 -6.41 -4.59
CA TYR A 3 -14.39 -6.53 -3.36
C TYR A 3 -14.37 -5.14 -2.70
N GLN A 4 -15.07 -5.00 -1.58
CA GLN A 4 -15.05 -3.76 -0.81
C GLN A 4 -13.66 -3.61 -0.19
N LEU A 5 -12.83 -2.88 -0.91
CA LEU A 5 -11.46 -2.45 -0.65
C LEU A 5 -11.17 -1.73 0.68
N THR A 6 -12.15 -1.62 1.58
CA THR A 6 -12.19 -0.49 2.50
C THR A 6 -12.13 -0.85 3.98
N ASP A 7 -12.09 -2.12 4.35
CA ASP A 7 -12.09 -2.53 5.77
C ASP A 7 -10.71 -2.80 6.38
N ASN A 8 -9.63 -2.73 5.57
CA ASN A 8 -8.29 -2.69 6.15
C ASN A 8 -7.98 -1.25 6.60
N LEU A 9 -8.52 -0.88 7.77
CA LEU A 9 -8.35 0.45 8.40
C LEU A 9 -6.87 0.88 8.42
N ILE A 10 -5.98 -0.10 8.61
CA ILE A 10 -4.52 0.06 8.62
C ILE A 10 -4.02 0.65 7.30
N ILE A 11 -4.51 0.15 6.16
CA ILE A 11 -4.04 0.58 4.83
C ILE A 11 -4.50 2.01 4.54
N LYS A 12 -5.75 2.35 4.88
CA LYS A 12 -6.26 3.73 4.73
C LYS A 12 -5.43 4.73 5.54
N ASN A 13 -4.94 4.33 6.71
CA ASN A 13 -4.10 5.16 7.56
C ASN A 13 -2.68 5.38 7.01
N LEU A 14 -2.32 4.73 5.90
CA LEU A 14 -1.02 4.93 5.24
C LEU A 14 -0.98 6.22 4.41
N ILE A 15 -2.12 6.80 4.03
CA ILE A 15 -2.17 8.07 3.31
C ILE A 15 -1.54 9.18 4.17
N GLY A 16 -0.66 9.98 3.55
CA GLY A 16 0.07 11.06 4.20
C GLY A 16 1.34 10.62 4.94
N LEU A 17 1.52 9.33 5.20
CA LEU A 17 2.74 8.81 5.82
C LEU A 17 3.91 8.81 4.84
N SER A 18 5.13 8.92 5.38
CA SER A 18 6.34 8.72 4.59
C SER A 18 6.49 7.25 4.18
N ARG A 19 7.24 6.99 3.10
CA ARG A 19 7.57 5.62 2.67
C ARG A 19 8.09 4.74 3.81
N HIS A 20 9.05 5.25 4.57
CA HIS A 20 9.62 4.52 5.70
C HIS A 20 8.56 4.16 6.74
N GLN A 21 7.66 5.10 7.07
CA GLN A 21 6.56 4.84 7.98
C GLN A 21 5.60 3.79 7.42
N CYS A 22 5.22 3.86 6.14
CA CYS A 22 4.37 2.85 5.52
C CYS A 22 4.99 1.46 5.61
N VAL A 23 6.27 1.32 5.26
CA VAL A 23 7.01 0.04 5.31
C VAL A 23 7.07 -0.50 6.74
N GLN A 24 7.37 0.35 7.73
CA GLN A 24 7.39 -0.05 9.14
C GLN A 24 6.00 -0.46 9.65
N THR A 25 4.95 0.29 9.29
CA THR A 25 3.58 -0.06 9.66
C THR A 25 3.18 -1.40 9.06
N LEU A 26 3.48 -1.64 7.78
CA LEU A 26 3.18 -2.90 7.11
C LEU A 26 3.96 -4.08 7.74
N LEU A 27 5.26 -3.91 8.00
CA LEU A 27 6.09 -4.89 8.71
C LEU A 27 5.54 -5.22 10.10
N SER A 28 5.09 -4.21 10.86
CA SER A 28 4.55 -4.40 12.21
C SER A 28 3.27 -5.26 12.22
N GLN A 29 2.57 -5.31 11.08
CA GLN A 29 1.34 -6.07 10.87
C GLN A 29 1.60 -7.40 10.14
N GLY A 30 2.87 -7.77 9.91
CA GLY A 30 3.22 -8.96 9.14
C GLY A 30 2.85 -8.89 7.67
N VAL A 31 2.60 -7.69 7.13
CA VAL A 31 2.25 -7.47 5.73
C VAL A 31 3.53 -7.23 4.93
N GLY A 32 3.87 -8.19 4.07
CA GLY A 32 4.97 -8.04 3.13
C GLY A 32 4.68 -6.98 2.06
N SER A 33 5.68 -6.18 1.72
CA SER A 33 5.59 -5.17 0.67
C SER A 33 6.84 -5.16 -0.20
N ILE A 34 6.69 -4.71 -1.45
CA ILE A 34 7.75 -4.67 -2.46
C ILE A 34 7.92 -3.23 -2.92
N GLU A 35 9.11 -2.69 -2.75
CA GLU A 35 9.45 -1.34 -3.22
C GLU A 35 9.80 -1.34 -4.72
N PHE A 36 9.18 -0.44 -5.48
CA PHE A 36 9.48 -0.22 -6.89
C PHE A 36 9.36 1.26 -7.28
N GLY A 37 10.50 1.95 -7.43
CA GLY A 37 10.53 3.36 -7.84
C GLY A 37 9.74 4.27 -6.90
N HIS A 38 8.63 4.82 -7.38
CA HIS A 38 7.71 5.67 -6.60
C HIS A 38 6.56 4.90 -5.95
N TRP A 39 6.58 3.57 -6.02
CA TRP A 39 5.50 2.72 -5.56
C TRP A 39 5.95 1.73 -4.49
N LEU A 40 4.99 1.30 -3.68
CA LEU A 40 5.13 0.16 -2.78
C LEU A 40 3.94 -0.77 -3.03
N ALA A 41 4.23 -1.96 -3.57
CA ALA A 41 3.21 -2.97 -3.80
C ALA A 41 2.98 -3.82 -2.55
N ILE A 42 1.74 -4.18 -2.30
CA ILE A 42 1.30 -5.12 -1.25
C ILE A 42 0.62 -6.30 -1.97
N PRO A 43 1.40 -7.33 -2.38
CA PRO A 43 0.88 -8.37 -3.25
C PRO A 43 -0.24 -9.22 -2.64
N SER A 44 -0.16 -9.49 -1.34
CA SER A 44 -1.17 -10.26 -0.61
C SER A 44 -2.55 -9.59 -0.62
N GLN A 45 -2.59 -8.26 -0.80
CA GLN A 45 -3.81 -7.47 -0.81
C GLN A 45 -4.14 -6.90 -2.20
N ARG A 46 -3.26 -7.11 -3.20
CA ARG A 46 -3.37 -6.52 -4.55
C ARG A 46 -3.46 -4.99 -4.53
N LEU A 47 -2.73 -4.38 -3.59
CA LEU A 47 -2.71 -2.93 -3.41
C LEU A 47 -1.38 -2.32 -3.83
N LEU A 48 -1.45 -1.09 -4.31
CA LEU A 48 -0.31 -0.28 -4.70
C LEU A 48 -0.38 1.06 -3.97
N LEU A 49 0.60 1.33 -3.13
CA LEU A 49 0.79 2.64 -2.54
C LEU A 49 1.62 3.50 -3.48
N VAL A 50 1.12 4.69 -3.79
CA VAL A 50 1.77 5.66 -4.67
C VAL A 50 2.39 6.76 -3.83
N PHE A 51 3.68 7.02 -4.04
CA PHE A 51 4.43 8.03 -3.31
C PHE A 51 4.79 9.21 -4.19
N ARG A 52 4.56 10.42 -3.68
CA ARG A 52 5.06 11.67 -4.26
C ARG A 52 5.88 12.40 -3.21
N HIS A 53 7.11 12.79 -3.54
CA HIS A 53 8.03 13.43 -2.59
C HIS A 53 8.15 12.67 -1.25
N GLN A 54 8.22 11.33 -1.31
CA GLN A 54 8.27 10.41 -0.17
C GLN A 54 6.99 10.25 0.65
N GLN A 55 5.89 10.94 0.34
CA GLN A 55 4.60 10.79 1.03
C GLN A 55 3.66 9.91 0.23
N CYS A 56 2.95 9.02 0.91
CA CYS A 56 1.89 8.20 0.32
C CYS A 56 0.70 9.11 -0.03
N VAL A 57 0.40 9.25 -1.31
CA VAL A 57 -0.65 10.16 -1.80
C VAL A 57 -1.88 9.42 -2.31
N ALA A 58 -1.74 8.16 -2.67
CA ALA A 58 -2.83 7.32 -3.13
C ALA A 58 -2.56 5.86 -2.80
N ILE A 59 -3.65 5.11 -2.67
CA ILE A 59 -3.66 3.65 -2.59
C ILE A 59 -4.59 3.19 -3.69
N ASP A 60 -4.09 2.34 -4.57
CA ASP A 60 -4.84 1.82 -5.70
C ASP A 60 -4.86 0.29 -5.67
N GLU A 61 -5.86 -0.31 -6.31
CA GLU A 61 -5.82 -1.74 -6.62
C GLU A 61 -5.06 -1.96 -7.90
N TYR A 62 -4.33 -3.07 -7.97
CA TYR A 62 -3.79 -3.54 -9.24
C TYR A 62 -4.24 -4.97 -9.51
N GLN A 63 -4.58 -5.23 -10.78
CA GLN A 63 -4.77 -6.59 -11.24
C GLN A 63 -3.40 -7.14 -11.63
N LEU A 64 -3.06 -8.31 -11.09
CA LEU A 64 -1.93 -9.08 -11.59
C LEU A 64 -2.25 -9.42 -13.05
N ALA A 65 -1.43 -8.93 -13.98
CA ALA A 65 -1.47 -9.41 -15.35
C ALA A 65 -1.12 -10.90 -15.33
N ALA A 66 -2.01 -11.71 -15.91
CA ALA A 66 -1.88 -13.16 -15.99
C ALA A 66 -0.75 -13.58 -16.94
#